data_AF-A0A2V6XMZ6-F1
#
_entry.id   AF-A0A2V6XMZ6-F1
#
_cell.length_a   1.000
_cell.length_b   1.000
_cell.length_c   1.000
_cell.angle_alpha   90.00
_cell.angle_beta   90.00
_cell.angle_gamma   90.00
#
_symmetry.space_group_name_H-M   'P 1'
#
loop_
_entity.id
_entity.type
_entity.pdbx_description
1 polymer ?
#
loop_
_entity_poly.entity_id
_entity_poly.type
_entity_poly.pdbx_seq_one_letter_code
_entity_poly.pdbx_strand_id
1 'polypeptide(L)'
;LDQKTGKQLWKSKAADWTEGYSMTVAPLVANGVLLTGISGAEFGIRGFIDGWDPETGRHLWRRYTTAAPNEPGGDTWGPGDAYKHGGASTWITGSYDPALDLVYWGTGNAGPWNPEPRPGDNLYVASILAIRPKTGELVWHYQATPNDSYDYDACWELILGDVKVEGQSRKVVMQLNRNGFLYVLDRANGKLLSAKPFEKVTWATHVDMTTGRPVESELGQKVRAGEWIEKWPGTRGAKNWPHAAFDPNTGLLYANTMHAARMYRFLPVEPFKAGQRYMFMEAKDPENRPADLPVGHVNALDPMTAQPRWRMPLPDFPHWGAMLATGGGLVFSGGTNDRMFRAFDAARVSTRNRSPGHSTASSTSPCSPASAGWVRS
;
A
#
# COMPACT_ATOMS: atom_id res chain seq x y z
N LEU A 1 10.68 10.58 -22.13
CA LEU A 1 10.62 11.82 -22.92
C LEU A 1 11.86 12.64 -22.61
N ASP A 2 12.38 13.42 -23.56
CA ASP A 2 13.41 14.43 -23.26
C ASP A 2 12.82 15.50 -22.33
N GLN A 3 13.52 15.83 -21.24
CA GLN A 3 13.00 16.71 -20.19
C GLN A 3 12.78 18.15 -20.69
N LYS A 4 13.59 18.63 -21.64
CA LYS A 4 13.55 20.03 -22.11
C LYS A 4 12.54 20.24 -23.23
N THR A 5 12.45 19.28 -24.14
CA THR A 5 11.70 19.38 -25.40
C THR A 5 10.41 18.57 -25.40
N GLY A 6 10.26 17.62 -24.48
CA GLY A 6 9.14 16.67 -24.48
C GLY A 6 9.20 15.63 -25.60
N LYS A 7 10.26 15.60 -26.43
CA LYS A 7 10.40 14.63 -27.53
C LYS A 7 10.44 13.19 -26.99
N GLN A 8 9.78 12.25 -27.67
CA GLN A 8 9.87 10.84 -27.35
C GLN A 8 11.28 10.31 -27.69
N LEU A 9 11.98 9.80 -26.68
CA LEU A 9 13.29 9.14 -26.85
C LEU A 9 13.10 7.66 -27.22
N TRP A 10 12.26 6.97 -26.45
CA TRP A 10 11.88 5.58 -26.68
C TRP A 10 10.46 5.32 -26.15
N LYS A 11 9.88 4.19 -26.56
CA LYS A 11 8.61 3.67 -26.08
C LYS A 11 8.66 2.14 -26.10
N SER A 12 8.42 1.52 -24.96
CA SER A 12 8.46 0.07 -24.78
C SER A 12 7.13 -0.45 -24.27
N LYS A 13 6.71 -1.64 -24.71
CA LYS A 13 5.49 -2.32 -24.24
C LYS A 13 5.85 -3.20 -23.04
N ALA A 14 5.20 -2.99 -21.90
CA ALA A 14 5.42 -3.81 -20.69
C ALA A 14 4.52 -5.07 -20.64
N ALA A 15 3.25 -4.94 -21.01
CA ALA A 15 2.27 -6.02 -21.03
C ALA A 15 1.14 -5.74 -22.02
N ASP A 16 0.28 -6.74 -22.28
CA ASP A 16 -0.90 -6.58 -23.11
C ASP A 16 -2.14 -6.20 -22.29
N TRP A 17 -2.78 -5.10 -22.65
CA TRP A 17 -3.96 -4.62 -21.95
C TRP A 17 -5.19 -5.51 -22.18
N THR A 18 -5.22 -6.27 -23.28
CA THR A 18 -6.33 -7.20 -23.58
C THR A 18 -6.38 -8.38 -22.61
N GLU A 19 -5.27 -8.65 -21.91
CA GLU A 19 -5.18 -9.68 -20.88
C GLU A 19 -5.56 -9.16 -19.49
N GLY A 20 -5.91 -7.88 -19.36
CA GLY A 20 -6.31 -7.24 -18.09
C GLY A 20 -5.19 -6.44 -17.41
N TYR A 21 -4.01 -6.35 -18.01
CA TYR A 21 -2.91 -5.54 -17.49
C TYR A 21 -3.14 -4.04 -17.71
N SER A 22 -2.74 -3.23 -16.73
CA SER A 22 -2.68 -1.78 -16.84
C SER A 22 -1.50 -1.22 -16.03
N MET A 23 -1.13 0.05 -16.25
CA MET A 23 -0.06 0.72 -15.50
C MET A 23 -0.59 2.02 -14.90
N THR A 24 -0.74 2.06 -13.58
CA THR A 24 -1.11 3.27 -12.82
C THR A 24 0.04 3.83 -12.00
N VAL A 25 1.12 3.05 -11.87
CA VAL A 25 2.27 3.34 -11.03
C VAL A 25 3.21 4.36 -11.66
N ALA A 26 3.76 5.26 -10.86
CA ALA A 26 4.86 6.11 -11.31
C ALA A 26 6.16 5.28 -11.32
N PRO A 27 7.01 5.39 -12.35
CA PRO A 27 8.27 4.68 -12.39
C PRO A 27 9.26 5.22 -11.34
N LEU A 28 10.19 4.36 -10.89
CA LEU A 28 11.27 4.71 -9.97
C LEU A 28 12.62 4.52 -10.67
N VAL A 29 13.53 5.49 -10.60
CA VAL A 29 14.92 5.26 -10.99
C VAL A 29 15.74 4.91 -9.75
N ALA A 30 16.38 3.74 -9.75
CA ALA A 30 17.25 3.30 -8.66
C ALA A 30 18.50 2.62 -9.23
N ASN A 31 19.68 3.05 -8.76
CA ASN A 31 20.99 2.52 -9.18
C ASN A 31 21.16 2.32 -10.70
N GLY A 32 20.73 3.32 -11.49
CA GLY A 32 20.83 3.31 -12.95
C GLY A 32 19.79 2.46 -13.68
N VAL A 33 18.80 1.90 -12.98
CA VAL A 33 17.69 1.14 -13.56
C VAL A 33 16.39 1.92 -13.38
N LEU A 34 15.57 1.96 -14.42
CA LEU A 34 14.19 2.41 -14.34
C LEU A 34 13.31 1.22 -13.97
N LEU A 35 12.62 1.28 -12.84
CA LEU A 35 11.72 0.24 -12.35
C LEU A 35 10.27 0.63 -12.59
N THR A 36 9.47 -0.32 -13.04
CA THR A 36 8.01 -0.17 -13.20
C THR A 36 7.28 -1.34 -12.58
N GLY A 37 6.16 -1.06 -11.94
CA GLY A 37 5.18 -2.08 -11.56
C GLY A 37 4.04 -2.23 -12.57
N ILE A 38 3.02 -2.99 -12.18
CA ILE A 38 1.87 -3.35 -13.01
C ILE A 38 0.59 -3.43 -12.17
N SER A 39 -0.56 -3.24 -12.80
CA SER A 39 -1.90 -3.32 -12.21
C SER A 39 -2.76 -4.35 -12.93
N GLY A 40 -3.78 -4.88 -12.24
CA GLY A 40 -4.81 -5.76 -12.81
C GLY A 40 -5.11 -7.04 -12.02
N ALA A 41 -4.84 -7.09 -10.70
CA ALA A 41 -5.10 -8.27 -9.89
C ALA A 41 -6.57 -8.72 -9.95
N GLU A 42 -7.51 -7.77 -10.05
CA GLU A 42 -8.95 -8.04 -10.23
C GLU A 42 -9.30 -8.69 -11.58
N PHE A 43 -8.34 -8.81 -12.49
CA PHE A 43 -8.45 -9.45 -13.79
C PHE A 43 -7.58 -10.72 -13.88
N GLY A 44 -7.08 -11.25 -12.75
CA GLY A 44 -6.33 -12.51 -12.73
C GLY A 44 -4.99 -12.45 -13.46
N ILE A 45 -4.35 -11.27 -13.48
CA ILE A 45 -3.01 -11.12 -14.03
C ILE A 45 -1.94 -11.73 -13.12
N ARG A 46 -0.76 -12.05 -13.68
CA ARG A 46 0.43 -12.39 -12.89
C ARG A 46 1.25 -11.13 -12.65
N GLY A 47 1.28 -10.65 -11.41
CA GLY A 47 1.97 -9.41 -11.05
C GLY A 47 3.48 -9.51 -11.28
N PHE A 48 4.11 -8.37 -11.57
CA PHE A 48 5.55 -8.30 -11.76
C PHE A 48 6.11 -6.90 -11.48
N ILE A 49 7.43 -6.83 -11.32
CA ILE A 49 8.23 -5.60 -11.40
C ILE A 49 9.21 -5.80 -12.55
N ASP A 50 9.32 -4.81 -13.42
CA ASP A 50 10.30 -4.80 -14.51
C ASP A 50 11.40 -3.79 -14.24
N GLY A 51 12.63 -4.17 -14.59
CA GLY A 51 13.76 -3.26 -14.73
C GLY A 51 14.03 -2.94 -16.19
N TRP A 52 14.30 -1.67 -16.46
CA TRP A 52 14.56 -1.14 -17.79
C TRP A 52 15.83 -0.29 -17.79
N ASP A 53 16.53 -0.33 -18.91
CA ASP A 53 17.59 0.61 -19.22
C ASP A 53 16.96 2.00 -19.49
N PRO A 54 17.24 3.02 -18.67
CA PRO A 54 16.59 4.33 -18.80
C PRO A 54 17.00 5.08 -20.09
N GLU A 55 18.16 4.78 -20.66
CA GLU A 55 18.66 5.47 -21.87
C GLU A 55 18.02 4.90 -23.13
N THR A 56 17.86 3.57 -23.18
CA THR A 56 17.43 2.87 -24.40
C THR A 56 15.99 2.36 -24.35
N GLY A 57 15.39 2.24 -23.16
CA GLY A 57 14.09 1.59 -22.96
C GLY A 57 14.14 0.07 -23.07
N ARG A 58 15.34 -0.54 -23.14
CA ARG A 58 15.53 -1.98 -23.20
C ARG A 58 15.12 -2.65 -21.89
N HIS A 59 14.35 -3.73 -21.97
CA HIS A 59 14.00 -4.57 -20.83
C HIS A 59 15.26 -5.30 -20.32
N LEU A 60 15.53 -5.21 -19.01
CA LEU A 60 16.71 -5.81 -18.38
C LEU A 60 16.36 -7.10 -17.64
N TRP A 61 15.28 -7.06 -16.87
CA TRP A 61 14.83 -8.19 -16.05
C TRP A 61 13.36 -8.03 -15.69
N ARG A 62 12.72 -9.16 -15.36
CA ARG A 62 11.38 -9.23 -14.77
C ARG A 62 11.43 -10.04 -13.50
N ARG A 63 10.80 -9.52 -12.45
CA ARG A 63 10.50 -10.25 -11.22
C ARG A 63 8.99 -10.46 -11.14
N TYR A 64 8.52 -11.69 -11.24
CA TYR A 64 7.14 -12.02 -10.89
C TYR A 64 6.92 -11.93 -9.38
N THR A 65 5.71 -11.52 -8.99
CA THR A 65 5.32 -11.37 -7.58
C THR A 65 4.38 -12.47 -7.08
N THR A 66 4.11 -13.45 -7.94
CA THR A 66 3.62 -14.79 -7.56
C THR A 66 4.73 -15.81 -7.85
N ALA A 67 5.12 -16.57 -6.84
CA ALA A 67 6.18 -17.57 -6.94
C ALA A 67 5.71 -18.76 -7.77
N ALA A 68 6.47 -19.11 -8.81
CA ALA A 68 6.26 -20.34 -9.56
C ALA A 68 6.73 -21.56 -8.74
N PRO A 69 6.27 -22.80 -9.04
CA PRO A 69 6.62 -24.00 -8.26
C PRO A 69 8.12 -24.27 -8.07
N ASN A 70 8.97 -23.79 -8.98
CA ASN A 70 10.43 -23.94 -8.93
C ASN A 70 11.16 -22.72 -8.31
N GLU A 71 10.42 -21.75 -7.76
CA GLU A 71 10.95 -20.55 -7.11
C GLU A 71 10.74 -20.67 -5.59
N PRO A 72 11.56 -19.98 -4.76
CA PRO A 72 11.30 -19.87 -3.33
C PRO A 72 9.87 -19.37 -3.05
N GLY A 73 9.14 -20.08 -2.20
CA GLY A 73 7.73 -19.79 -1.89
C GLY A 73 6.73 -20.37 -2.90
N GLY A 74 7.17 -21.01 -3.98
CA GLY A 74 6.29 -21.66 -4.96
C GLY A 74 5.43 -22.78 -4.38
N ASP A 75 5.93 -23.45 -3.33
CA ASP A 75 5.24 -24.47 -2.54
C ASP A 75 4.00 -23.93 -1.81
N THR A 76 3.88 -22.61 -1.65
CA THR A 76 2.76 -21.96 -0.95
C THR A 76 1.50 -21.74 -1.80
N TRP A 77 1.52 -22.12 -3.08
CA TRP A 77 0.35 -21.99 -3.98
C TRP A 77 -0.49 -23.26 -4.10
N GLY A 78 -0.05 -24.34 -3.45
CA GLY A 78 -0.61 -25.66 -3.68
C GLY A 78 -0.30 -26.21 -5.07
N PRO A 79 -0.89 -27.36 -5.44
CA PRO A 79 -0.67 -27.95 -6.76
C PRO A 79 -1.36 -27.15 -7.87
N GLY A 80 -0.74 -27.13 -9.05
CA GLY A 80 -1.33 -26.57 -10.28
C GLY A 80 -0.86 -25.14 -10.60
N ASP A 81 -1.73 -24.41 -11.30
CA ASP A 81 -1.38 -23.18 -12.02
C ASP A 81 -1.98 -21.90 -11.42
N ALA A 82 -2.47 -21.96 -10.17
CA ALA A 82 -3.10 -20.80 -9.50
C ALA A 82 -2.17 -19.57 -9.48
N TYR A 83 -0.86 -19.77 -9.31
CA TYR A 83 0.14 -18.70 -9.32
C TYR A 83 0.17 -17.91 -10.65
N LYS A 84 -0.24 -18.50 -11.78
CA LYS A 84 -0.28 -17.82 -13.09
C LYS A 84 -1.38 -16.75 -13.16
N HIS A 85 -2.39 -16.85 -12.31
CA HIS A 85 -3.52 -15.91 -12.22
C HIS A 85 -3.68 -15.33 -10.82
N GLY A 86 -2.60 -15.36 -10.04
CA GLY A 86 -2.61 -15.13 -8.61
C GLY A 86 -2.65 -13.67 -8.16
N GLY A 87 -2.72 -12.69 -9.09
CA GLY A 87 -2.74 -11.27 -8.74
C GLY A 87 -1.35 -10.74 -8.38
N ALA A 88 -1.20 -10.21 -7.16
CA ALA A 88 0.03 -9.59 -6.64
C ALA A 88 0.53 -8.38 -7.46
N SER A 89 -0.39 -7.52 -7.92
CA SER A 89 -0.06 -6.27 -8.64
C SER A 89 0.91 -5.39 -7.84
N THR A 90 1.64 -4.49 -8.50
CA THR A 90 2.75 -3.69 -7.92
C THR A 90 2.54 -2.21 -8.20
N TRP A 91 1.32 -1.76 -7.98
CA TRP A 91 0.72 -0.59 -8.63
C TRP A 91 0.97 0.75 -7.93
N ILE A 92 1.83 0.76 -6.91
CA ILE A 92 2.35 1.94 -6.21
C ILE A 92 3.88 1.90 -6.23
N THR A 93 4.49 3.06 -6.38
CA THR A 93 5.94 3.21 -6.54
C THR A 93 6.66 2.77 -5.28
N GLY A 94 7.71 1.96 -5.44
CA GLY A 94 8.58 1.58 -4.34
C GLY A 94 9.47 2.71 -3.80
N SER A 95 10.24 2.41 -2.77
CA SER A 95 11.25 3.29 -2.17
C SER A 95 12.65 2.71 -2.36
N TYR A 96 13.68 3.55 -2.35
CA TYR A 96 15.06 3.10 -2.57
C TYR A 96 15.98 3.57 -1.44
N ASP A 97 16.78 2.65 -0.88
CA ASP A 97 17.89 2.94 0.02
C ASP A 97 19.23 2.74 -0.71
N PRO A 98 19.93 3.84 -1.08
CA PRO A 98 21.21 3.74 -1.76
C PRO A 98 22.35 3.18 -0.88
N ALA A 99 22.23 3.25 0.45
CA ALA A 99 23.27 2.73 1.35
C ALA A 99 23.27 1.21 1.40
N LEU A 100 22.11 0.58 1.21
CA LEU A 100 21.95 -0.88 1.19
C LEU A 100 21.84 -1.44 -0.23
N ASP A 101 21.70 -0.58 -1.24
CA ASP A 101 21.34 -0.92 -2.61
C ASP A 101 20.09 -1.82 -2.66
N LEU A 102 19.03 -1.38 -1.97
CA LEU A 102 17.75 -2.08 -1.86
C LEU A 102 16.61 -1.18 -2.33
N VAL A 103 15.80 -1.70 -3.25
CA VAL A 103 14.46 -1.18 -3.54
C VAL A 103 13.46 -1.95 -2.70
N TYR A 104 12.59 -1.24 -2.00
CA TYR A 104 11.45 -1.80 -1.29
C TYR A 104 10.20 -1.61 -2.15
N TRP A 105 9.47 -2.69 -2.42
CA TRP A 105 8.27 -2.65 -3.24
C TRP A 105 7.15 -3.49 -2.63
N GLY A 106 5.95 -2.92 -2.58
CA GLY A 106 4.75 -3.58 -2.05
C GLY A 106 3.96 -4.32 -3.11
N THR A 107 3.47 -5.51 -2.79
CA THR A 107 2.64 -6.33 -3.68
C THR A 107 1.17 -6.35 -3.26
N GLY A 108 0.32 -6.51 -4.25
CA GLY A 108 -1.12 -6.42 -4.12
C GLY A 108 -1.76 -7.70 -3.63
N ASN A 109 -3.09 -7.66 -3.59
CA ASN A 109 -3.97 -8.76 -3.23
C ASN A 109 -3.76 -10.04 -4.07
N ALA A 110 -4.26 -11.16 -3.53
CA ALA A 110 -4.32 -12.43 -4.24
C ALA A 110 -5.54 -12.51 -5.17
N GLY A 111 -5.35 -13.11 -6.35
CA GLY A 111 -6.38 -13.34 -7.36
C GLY A 111 -6.77 -14.83 -7.47
N PRO A 112 -8.07 -15.18 -7.56
CA PRO A 112 -9.23 -14.30 -7.34
C PRO A 112 -9.38 -13.99 -5.85
N TRP A 113 -10.15 -12.99 -5.39
CA TRP A 113 -10.21 -12.78 -3.92
C TRP A 113 -10.98 -13.86 -3.15
N ASN A 114 -11.81 -14.69 -3.80
CA ASN A 114 -12.18 -15.99 -3.21
C ASN A 114 -10.92 -16.90 -3.15
N PRO A 115 -10.49 -17.36 -1.96
CA PRO A 115 -9.26 -18.15 -1.80
C PRO A 115 -9.39 -19.63 -2.19
N GLU A 116 -10.61 -20.15 -2.39
CA GLU A 116 -10.86 -21.57 -2.68
C GLU A 116 -9.92 -22.19 -3.75
N PRO A 117 -9.68 -21.58 -4.93
CA PRO A 117 -8.86 -22.18 -5.98
C PRO A 117 -7.35 -21.99 -5.77
N ARG A 118 -6.93 -21.37 -4.66
CA ARG A 118 -5.53 -21.01 -4.39
C ARG A 118 -5.17 -21.25 -2.91
N PRO A 119 -5.15 -22.52 -2.47
CA PRO A 119 -4.79 -22.84 -1.09
C PRO A 119 -3.35 -22.42 -0.76
N GLY A 120 -3.06 -22.26 0.53
CA GLY A 120 -1.74 -21.89 1.03
C GLY A 120 -1.50 -20.37 1.07
N ASP A 121 -0.31 -19.99 1.54
CA ASP A 121 0.04 -18.58 1.82
C ASP A 121 0.11 -17.69 0.57
N ASN A 122 0.25 -18.28 -0.62
CA ASN A 122 0.29 -17.62 -1.93
C ASN A 122 1.42 -16.57 -2.06
N LEU A 123 2.66 -16.92 -1.72
CA LEU A 123 3.77 -15.97 -1.81
C LEU A 123 4.01 -15.49 -3.25
N TYR A 124 4.15 -14.20 -3.54
CA TYR A 124 4.35 -13.08 -2.62
C TYR A 124 3.18 -12.09 -2.68
N VAL A 125 1.93 -12.54 -2.61
CA VAL A 125 0.76 -11.63 -2.47
C VAL A 125 0.82 -10.86 -1.14
N ALA A 126 0.24 -9.66 -1.10
CA ALA A 126 0.12 -8.81 0.09
C ALA A 126 1.42 -8.73 0.92
N SER A 127 2.54 -8.53 0.22
CA SER A 127 3.90 -8.63 0.77
C SER A 127 4.71 -7.36 0.54
N ILE A 128 5.67 -7.11 1.42
CA ILE A 128 6.74 -6.12 1.24
C ILE A 128 7.97 -6.89 0.76
N LEU A 129 8.53 -6.49 -0.38
CA LEU A 129 9.74 -7.08 -0.95
C LEU A 129 10.90 -6.10 -0.85
N ALA A 130 12.09 -6.58 -0.49
CA ALA A 130 13.33 -5.86 -0.74
C ALA A 130 14.10 -6.55 -1.86
N ILE A 131 14.39 -5.82 -2.93
CA ILE A 131 15.00 -6.36 -4.15
C ILE A 131 16.24 -5.56 -4.56
N ARG A 132 17.15 -6.21 -5.28
CA ARG A 132 18.29 -5.56 -5.93
C ARG A 132 17.81 -4.81 -7.19
N PRO A 133 18.07 -3.50 -7.33
CA PRO A 133 17.60 -2.74 -8.49
C PRO A 133 18.21 -3.22 -9.81
N LYS A 134 19.48 -3.68 -9.80
CA LYS A 134 20.16 -4.12 -11.03
C LYS A 134 19.69 -5.48 -11.57
N THR A 135 19.15 -6.34 -10.73
CA THR A 135 18.88 -7.76 -11.09
C THR A 135 17.45 -8.21 -10.82
N GLY A 136 16.68 -7.50 -10.00
CA GLY A 136 15.37 -7.95 -9.54
C GLY A 136 15.42 -9.09 -8.52
N GLU A 137 16.61 -9.44 -8.03
CA GLU A 137 16.83 -10.49 -7.03
C GLU A 137 16.15 -10.12 -5.71
N LEU A 138 15.44 -11.07 -5.09
CA LEU A 138 14.86 -10.90 -3.75
C LEU A 138 15.95 -11.03 -2.70
N VAL A 139 16.04 -10.05 -1.81
CA VAL A 139 16.93 -10.10 -0.64
C VAL A 139 16.17 -10.57 0.59
N TRP A 140 15.00 -9.98 0.85
CA TRP A 140 14.10 -10.42 1.91
C TRP A 140 12.64 -10.06 1.55
N HIS A 141 11.69 -10.71 2.22
CA HIS A 141 10.27 -10.34 2.13
C HIS A 141 9.60 -10.40 3.51
N TYR A 142 8.48 -9.69 3.65
CA TYR A 142 7.55 -9.81 4.76
C TYR A 142 6.13 -9.86 4.22
N GLN A 143 5.37 -10.93 4.51
CA GLN A 143 3.99 -11.08 4.05
C GLN A 143 3.01 -10.58 5.12
N ALA A 144 2.34 -9.46 4.85
CA ALA A 144 1.43 -8.82 5.80
C ALA A 144 0.09 -9.56 5.91
N THR A 145 -0.37 -10.18 4.81
CA THR A 145 -1.64 -10.91 4.77
C THR A 145 -1.48 -12.21 3.98
N PRO A 146 -1.02 -13.30 4.64
CA PRO A 146 -0.97 -14.63 4.03
C PRO A 146 -2.34 -15.10 3.58
N ASN A 147 -2.41 -15.74 2.41
CA ASN A 147 -3.67 -16.15 1.77
C ASN A 147 -4.72 -15.03 1.77
N ASP A 148 -4.33 -13.81 1.34
CA ASP A 148 -5.23 -12.65 1.32
C ASP A 148 -6.55 -12.99 0.65
N SER A 149 -7.65 -12.67 1.30
CA SER A 149 -9.01 -12.99 0.85
C SER A 149 -9.94 -11.77 0.95
N TYR A 150 -9.34 -10.60 1.17
CA TYR A 150 -10.06 -9.39 1.60
C TYR A 150 -9.79 -8.18 0.71
N ASP A 151 -8.95 -8.34 -0.31
CA ASP A 151 -8.35 -7.25 -1.08
C ASP A 151 -7.46 -6.37 -0.20
N TYR A 152 -6.57 -6.98 0.58
CA TYR A 152 -5.66 -6.25 1.45
C TYR A 152 -4.26 -6.12 0.83
N ASP A 153 -4.15 -5.31 -0.23
CA ASP A 153 -2.85 -4.96 -0.81
C ASP A 153 -1.85 -4.47 0.24
N ALA A 154 -0.60 -4.89 0.09
CA ALA A 154 0.55 -4.30 0.74
C ALA A 154 1.30 -3.35 -0.20
N CYS A 155 0.62 -2.75 -1.19
CA CYS A 155 1.25 -1.84 -2.15
C CYS A 155 1.58 -0.46 -1.58
N TRP A 156 1.03 -0.06 -0.42
CA TRP A 156 1.20 1.30 0.09
C TRP A 156 2.63 1.71 0.27
N GLU A 157 2.83 3.03 0.25
CA GLU A 157 4.14 3.65 0.32
C GLU A 157 4.98 3.07 1.45
N LEU A 158 6.25 2.81 1.12
CA LEU A 158 7.21 2.17 2.02
C LEU A 158 8.11 3.25 2.59
N ILE A 159 7.71 3.81 3.72
CA ILE A 159 8.35 5.00 4.28
C ILE A 159 9.65 4.59 4.99
N LEU A 160 10.78 5.07 4.48
CA LEU A 160 12.09 4.84 5.09
C LEU A 160 12.35 5.93 6.13
N GLY A 161 12.74 5.52 7.34
CA GLY A 161 13.01 6.43 8.43
C GLY A 161 13.92 5.84 9.49
N ASP A 162 14.25 6.66 10.48
CA ASP A 162 14.94 6.24 11.70
C ASP A 162 13.94 6.36 12.86
N VAL A 163 13.71 5.27 13.60
CA VAL A 163 12.81 5.25 14.77
C VAL A 163 13.54 4.71 15.99
N LYS A 164 13.04 5.04 17.19
CA LYS A 164 13.57 4.52 18.45
C LYS A 164 12.95 3.16 18.76
N VAL A 165 13.78 2.13 18.87
CA VAL A 165 13.40 0.79 19.34
C VAL A 165 14.24 0.48 20.55
N GLU A 166 13.60 0.29 21.70
CA GLU A 166 14.28 0.05 22.99
C GLU A 166 15.36 1.11 23.29
N GLY A 167 15.05 2.38 23.00
CA GLY A 167 15.95 3.53 23.18
C GLY A 167 17.04 3.70 22.10
N GLN A 168 17.25 2.69 21.25
CA GLN A 168 18.26 2.75 20.20
C GLN A 168 17.65 3.18 18.86
N SER A 169 18.40 3.96 18.08
CA SER A 169 17.97 4.33 16.73
C SER A 169 18.04 3.10 15.81
N ARG A 170 17.00 2.89 14.99
CA ARG A 170 16.91 1.81 14.00
C ARG A 170 16.46 2.35 12.66
N LYS A 171 17.12 1.90 11.59
CA LYS A 171 16.77 2.16 10.20
C LYS A 171 15.63 1.25 9.79
N VAL A 172 14.47 1.82 9.52
CA VAL A 172 13.25 1.06 9.29
C VAL A 172 12.59 1.39 7.96
N VAL A 173 11.75 0.46 7.53
CA VAL A 173 10.69 0.70 6.56
C VAL A 173 9.35 0.55 7.28
N MET A 174 8.46 1.51 7.06
CA MET A 174 7.16 1.57 7.72
C MET A 174 6.05 1.52 6.68
N GLN A 175 4.97 0.80 6.98
CA GLN A 175 3.80 0.73 6.11
C GLN A 175 2.51 0.70 6.93
N LEU A 176 1.67 1.72 6.73
CA LEU A 176 0.28 1.73 7.17
C LEU A 176 -0.56 0.87 6.23
N ASN A 177 -0.60 -0.44 6.46
CA ASN A 177 -1.14 -1.42 5.50
C ASN A 177 -2.66 -1.31 5.35
N ARG A 178 -3.19 -1.72 4.18
CA ARG A 178 -4.64 -1.74 3.88
C ARG A 178 -5.42 -2.53 4.93
N ASN A 179 -4.82 -3.60 5.45
CA ASN A 179 -5.41 -4.51 6.42
C ASN A 179 -5.65 -3.91 7.82
N GLY A 180 -5.19 -2.68 8.07
CA GLY A 180 -5.41 -1.95 9.34
C GLY A 180 -4.28 -2.03 10.36
N PHE A 181 -3.19 -2.73 10.05
CA PHE A 181 -1.97 -2.75 10.86
C PHE A 181 -0.89 -1.83 10.30
N LEU A 182 -0.21 -1.12 11.20
CA LEU A 182 1.02 -0.40 10.92
C LEU A 182 2.18 -1.35 11.18
N TYR A 183 2.91 -1.69 10.12
CA TYR A 183 4.11 -2.51 10.19
C TYR A 183 5.36 -1.63 10.22
N VAL A 184 6.28 -1.96 11.12
CA VAL A 184 7.63 -1.38 11.19
C VAL A 184 8.63 -2.53 11.10
N LEU A 185 9.42 -2.53 10.04
CA LEU A 185 10.44 -3.57 9.77
C LEU A 185 11.83 -2.96 9.80
N ASP A 186 12.82 -3.71 10.26
CA ASP A 186 14.22 -3.37 10.00
C ASP A 186 14.46 -3.45 8.50
N ARG A 187 14.89 -2.34 7.90
CA ARG A 187 14.95 -2.25 6.43
C ARG A 187 16.10 -3.06 5.84
N ALA A 188 17.10 -3.46 6.63
CA ALA A 188 18.22 -4.24 6.12
C ALA A 188 17.89 -5.73 5.94
N ASN A 189 17.02 -6.29 6.79
CA ASN A 189 16.78 -7.73 6.86
C ASN A 189 15.30 -8.13 6.95
N GLY A 190 14.37 -7.18 6.98
CA GLY A 190 12.93 -7.45 7.03
C GLY A 190 12.41 -7.91 8.40
N LYS A 191 13.23 -7.88 9.45
CA LYS A 191 12.81 -8.27 10.80
C LYS A 191 11.65 -7.39 11.27
N LEU A 192 10.56 -8.02 11.73
CA LEU A 192 9.42 -7.32 12.31
C LEU A 192 9.78 -6.69 13.67
N LEU A 193 9.57 -5.38 13.79
CA LEU A 193 9.84 -4.60 15.00
C LEU A 193 8.55 -4.14 15.68
N SER A 194 7.51 -3.83 14.91
CA SER A 194 6.17 -3.57 15.41
C SER A 194 5.09 -3.88 14.37
N ALA A 195 3.94 -4.37 14.83
CA ALA A 195 2.72 -4.53 14.05
C ALA A 195 1.52 -4.23 14.95
N LYS A 196 0.96 -3.03 14.84
CA LYS A 196 -0.14 -2.56 15.71
C LYS A 196 -1.31 -2.02 14.89
N PRO A 197 -2.56 -2.28 15.30
CA PRO A 197 -3.72 -1.71 14.61
C PRO A 197 -3.75 -0.19 14.76
N PHE A 198 -3.99 0.54 13.67
CA PHE A 198 -4.16 2.02 13.67
C PHE A 198 -5.61 2.46 13.44
N GLU A 199 -6.48 1.52 13.11
CA GLU A 199 -7.92 1.65 12.91
C GLU A 199 -8.64 0.43 13.49
N LYS A 200 -9.98 0.42 13.41
CA LYS A 200 -10.78 -0.75 13.77
C LYS A 200 -10.46 -1.92 12.82
N VAL A 201 -10.09 -3.05 13.40
CA VAL A 201 -9.78 -4.31 12.70
C VAL A 201 -10.59 -5.43 13.33
N THR A 202 -11.26 -6.24 12.51
CA THR A 202 -12.00 -7.41 12.99
C THR A 202 -11.58 -8.71 12.33
N TRP A 203 -10.84 -8.72 11.22
CA TRP A 203 -10.42 -9.96 10.55
C TRP A 203 -9.29 -10.70 11.31
N ALA A 204 -8.45 -9.97 12.06
CA ALA A 204 -7.40 -10.53 12.90
C ALA A 204 -7.44 -9.89 14.28
N THR A 205 -7.04 -10.63 15.31
CA THR A 205 -6.97 -10.15 16.70
C THR A 205 -5.70 -9.35 16.96
N HIS A 206 -4.57 -9.81 16.42
CA HIS A 206 -3.25 -9.19 16.52
C HIS A 206 -2.31 -9.81 15.48
N VAL A 207 -1.09 -9.28 15.39
CA VAL A 207 0.04 -9.96 14.75
C VAL A 207 0.89 -10.58 15.84
N ASP A 208 1.11 -11.90 15.75
CA ASP A 208 2.02 -12.62 16.63
C ASP A 208 3.46 -12.21 16.27
N MET A 209 4.15 -11.58 17.22
CA MET A 209 5.50 -11.05 17.02
C MET A 209 6.57 -12.15 16.95
N THR A 210 6.27 -13.38 17.38
CA THR A 210 7.17 -14.53 17.31
C THR A 210 7.17 -15.12 15.90
N THR A 211 5.98 -15.33 15.34
CA THR A 211 5.81 -15.90 14.00
C THR A 211 5.82 -14.84 12.90
N GLY A 212 5.56 -13.58 13.26
CA GLY A 212 5.38 -12.46 12.33
C GLY A 212 4.03 -12.45 11.62
N ARG A 213 3.10 -13.34 11.99
CA ARG A 213 1.85 -13.60 11.24
C ARG A 213 0.63 -13.00 11.94
N PRO A 214 -0.38 -12.54 11.18
CA PRO A 214 -1.67 -12.18 11.74
C PRO A 214 -2.36 -13.43 12.33
N VAL A 215 -2.90 -13.29 13.54
CA VAL A 215 -3.75 -14.29 14.19
C VAL A 215 -5.20 -13.98 13.82
N GLU A 216 -5.75 -14.77 12.91
CA GLU A 216 -7.11 -14.61 12.42
C GLU A 216 -8.13 -14.70 13.56
N SER A 217 -9.15 -13.84 13.52
CA SER A 217 -10.22 -13.83 14.51
C SER A 217 -11.32 -14.82 14.14
N GLU A 218 -12.25 -15.09 15.07
CA GLU A 218 -13.47 -15.85 14.78
C GLU A 218 -14.26 -15.21 13.62
N LEU A 219 -14.30 -13.88 13.53
CA LEU A 219 -14.98 -13.18 12.45
C LEU A 219 -14.28 -13.39 11.10
N GLY A 220 -12.94 -13.38 11.08
CA GLY A 220 -12.16 -13.72 9.87
C GLY A 220 -12.43 -15.16 9.42
N GLN A 221 -12.47 -16.11 10.37
CA GLN A 221 -12.80 -17.50 10.09
C GLN A 221 -14.21 -17.66 9.49
N LYS A 222 -15.22 -16.95 10.01
CA LYS A 222 -16.58 -16.95 9.45
C LYS A 222 -16.62 -16.39 8.03
N VAL A 223 -15.88 -15.31 7.75
CA VAL A 223 -15.75 -14.81 6.37
C VAL A 223 -15.17 -15.88 5.46
N ARG A 224 -14.08 -16.56 5.88
CA ARG A 224 -13.48 -17.68 5.14
C ARG A 224 -14.42 -18.86 4.91
N ALA A 225 -15.33 -19.11 5.85
CA ALA A 225 -16.39 -20.10 5.70
C ALA A 225 -17.51 -19.67 4.73
N GLY A 226 -17.44 -18.47 4.15
CA GLY A 226 -18.41 -17.96 3.18
C GLY A 226 -19.64 -17.29 3.81
N GLU A 227 -19.63 -17.06 5.12
CA GLU A 227 -20.74 -16.38 5.81
C GLU A 227 -20.84 -14.89 5.39
N TRP A 228 -22.06 -14.34 5.46
CA TRP A 228 -22.31 -12.94 5.17
C TRP A 228 -22.03 -12.06 6.40
N ILE A 229 -20.80 -11.55 6.48
CA ILE A 229 -20.25 -10.94 7.68
C ILE A 229 -19.90 -9.47 7.45
N GLU A 230 -20.18 -8.64 8.45
CA GLU A 230 -19.62 -7.29 8.51
C GLU A 230 -18.15 -7.36 8.90
N LYS A 231 -17.25 -6.94 8.00
CA LYS A 231 -15.80 -6.95 8.27
C LYS A 231 -15.21 -5.56 8.33
N TRP A 232 -14.20 -5.42 9.19
CA TRP A 232 -13.36 -4.23 9.32
C TRP A 232 -11.88 -4.61 9.14
N PRO A 233 -11.11 -3.84 8.35
CA PRO A 233 -11.60 -2.79 7.46
C PRO A 233 -12.47 -3.33 6.30
N GLY A 234 -13.22 -2.45 5.65
CA GLY A 234 -13.88 -2.78 4.38
C GLY A 234 -12.86 -3.09 3.27
N THR A 235 -13.33 -3.40 2.07
CA THR A 235 -12.45 -3.71 0.91
C THR A 235 -11.49 -2.56 0.55
N ARG A 236 -11.86 -1.31 0.83
CA ARG A 236 -10.97 -0.14 0.65
C ARG A 236 -9.83 -0.06 1.70
N GLY A 237 -9.89 -0.88 2.74
CA GLY A 237 -8.91 -0.89 3.81
C GLY A 237 -9.12 0.19 4.86
N ALA A 238 -8.22 0.17 5.85
CA ALA A 238 -8.04 1.24 6.84
C ALA A 238 -7.19 2.41 6.32
N LYS A 239 -6.46 2.19 5.22
CA LYS A 239 -5.74 3.18 4.44
C LYS A 239 -5.67 2.68 3.01
N ASN A 240 -5.56 3.62 2.06
CA ASN A 240 -5.41 3.29 0.65
C ASN A 240 -4.16 3.96 0.00
N TRP A 241 -4.17 4.18 -1.32
CA TRP A 241 -3.08 4.82 -2.07
C TRP A 241 -2.65 6.24 -1.62
N PRO A 242 -3.46 7.07 -0.92
CA PRO A 242 -3.00 8.41 -0.51
C PRO A 242 -1.81 8.29 0.42
N HIS A 243 -0.66 8.86 0.05
CA HIS A 243 0.59 8.64 0.80
C HIS A 243 0.55 9.33 2.16
N ALA A 244 1.06 8.65 3.18
CA ALA A 244 1.39 9.26 4.46
C ALA A 244 2.74 10.00 4.38
N ALA A 245 2.99 10.85 5.37
CA ALA A 245 4.26 11.55 5.55
C ALA A 245 4.88 11.19 6.90
N PHE A 246 6.21 11.16 6.98
CA PHE A 246 6.94 11.03 8.24
C PHE A 246 7.75 12.29 8.49
N ASP A 247 7.69 12.82 9.72
CA ASP A 247 8.54 13.93 10.14
C ASP A 247 9.60 13.41 11.13
N PRO A 248 10.89 13.39 10.75
CA PRO A 248 11.95 12.91 11.63
C PRO A 248 12.17 13.79 12.87
N ASN A 249 11.70 15.04 12.88
CA ASN A 249 11.86 15.93 14.04
C ASN A 249 10.86 15.60 15.15
N THR A 250 9.62 15.26 14.78
CA THR A 250 8.57 14.85 15.73
C THR A 250 8.57 13.34 15.95
N GLY A 251 9.10 12.57 15.00
CA GLY A 251 9.04 11.11 14.99
C GLY A 251 7.66 10.55 14.65
N LEU A 252 6.76 11.36 14.07
CA LEU A 252 5.37 10.99 13.83
C LEU A 252 5.07 10.68 12.35
N LEU A 253 4.14 9.76 12.13
CA LEU A 253 3.50 9.48 10.85
C LEU A 253 2.20 10.27 10.71
N TYR A 254 2.04 11.00 9.63
CA TYR A 254 0.81 11.73 9.31
C TYR A 254 0.07 11.04 8.17
N ALA A 255 -1.19 10.67 8.39
CA ALA A 255 -1.95 9.88 7.44
C ALA A 255 -3.46 10.19 7.45
N ASN A 256 -4.05 10.13 6.25
CA ASN A 256 -5.49 9.99 6.08
C ASN A 256 -5.85 8.50 6.16
N THR A 257 -6.62 8.11 7.17
CA THR A 257 -7.12 6.75 7.38
C THR A 257 -8.60 6.66 7.08
N MET A 258 -9.09 5.45 6.85
CA MET A 258 -10.47 5.11 6.55
C MET A 258 -11.08 4.32 7.70
N HIS A 259 -12.31 4.67 8.04
CA HIS A 259 -13.08 4.03 9.09
C HIS A 259 -14.42 3.57 8.51
N ALA A 260 -14.36 2.46 7.77
CA ALA A 260 -15.53 1.88 7.12
C ALA A 260 -15.45 0.35 7.10
N ALA A 261 -16.59 -0.27 7.37
CA ALA A 261 -16.83 -1.70 7.14
C ALA A 261 -17.46 -1.97 5.78
N ARG A 262 -17.49 -3.25 5.40
CA ARG A 262 -18.38 -3.78 4.37
C ARG A 262 -19.01 -5.08 4.88
N MET A 263 -20.26 -5.33 4.54
CA MET A 263 -20.78 -6.70 4.49
C MET A 263 -20.06 -7.43 3.35
N TYR A 264 -19.63 -8.67 3.57
CA TYR A 264 -18.78 -9.40 2.66
C TYR A 264 -19.03 -10.91 2.71
N ARG A 265 -19.03 -11.58 1.55
CA ARG A 265 -18.99 -13.05 1.39
C ARG A 265 -18.39 -13.43 0.05
N PHE A 266 -17.94 -14.66 -0.06
CA PHE A 266 -17.50 -15.24 -1.33
C PHE A 266 -18.67 -15.70 -2.20
N LEU A 267 -18.45 -15.66 -3.51
CA LEU A 267 -19.32 -16.23 -4.53
C LEU A 267 -18.63 -17.46 -5.13
N PRO A 268 -19.39 -18.38 -5.77
CA PRO A 268 -18.80 -19.50 -6.50
C PRO A 268 -17.77 -19.05 -7.53
N VAL A 269 -16.66 -19.76 -7.62
CA VAL A 269 -15.57 -19.47 -8.56
C VAL A 269 -15.89 -20.04 -9.93
N GLU A 270 -15.66 -19.25 -10.97
CA GLU A 270 -15.70 -19.70 -12.37
C GLU A 270 -14.28 -19.78 -12.96
N PRO A 271 -14.10 -20.55 -14.06
CA PRO A 271 -12.82 -20.59 -14.77
C PRO A 271 -12.35 -19.21 -15.22
N PHE A 272 -11.04 -18.99 -15.12
CA PHE A 272 -10.38 -17.78 -15.61
C PHE A 272 -10.67 -17.52 -17.10
N LYS A 273 -10.95 -16.26 -17.44
CA LYS A 273 -11.10 -15.77 -18.82
C LYS A 273 -10.32 -14.45 -18.96
N ALA A 274 -9.34 -14.42 -19.84
CA ALA A 274 -8.50 -13.25 -20.05
C ALA A 274 -9.33 -12.00 -20.36
N GLY A 275 -8.96 -10.87 -19.74
CA GLY A 275 -9.66 -9.59 -19.90
C GLY A 275 -10.99 -9.47 -19.14
N GLN A 276 -11.45 -10.52 -18.45
CA GLN A 276 -12.65 -10.47 -17.59
C GLN A 276 -12.27 -10.33 -16.12
N ARG A 277 -13.20 -9.80 -15.31
CA ARG A 277 -12.99 -9.73 -13.85
C ARG A 277 -12.94 -11.12 -13.24
N TYR A 278 -12.01 -11.31 -12.31
CA TYR A 278 -11.67 -12.57 -11.68
C TYR A 278 -11.56 -12.35 -10.16
N MET A 279 -12.72 -12.16 -9.49
CA MET A 279 -12.76 -11.82 -8.07
C MET A 279 -13.61 -12.82 -7.25
N PHE A 280 -14.89 -13.00 -7.59
CA PHE A 280 -15.85 -13.92 -6.94
C PHE A 280 -16.20 -13.61 -5.48
N MET A 281 -16.64 -12.39 -5.20
CA MET A 281 -17.23 -11.97 -3.93
C MET A 281 -18.31 -10.94 -4.16
N GLU A 282 -19.14 -10.79 -3.13
CA GLU A 282 -20.10 -9.71 -3.03
C GLU A 282 -19.75 -8.83 -1.82
N ALA A 283 -19.94 -7.53 -1.94
CA ALA A 283 -19.79 -6.60 -0.83
C ALA A 283 -20.75 -5.41 -0.93
N LYS A 284 -21.32 -4.99 0.20
CA LYS A 284 -22.17 -3.79 0.31
C LYS A 284 -21.91 -3.03 1.60
N ASP A 285 -22.40 -1.79 1.68
CA ASP A 285 -22.37 -1.03 2.92
C ASP A 285 -23.21 -1.73 4.01
N PRO A 286 -22.75 -1.71 5.28
CA PRO A 286 -23.55 -2.20 6.39
C PRO A 286 -24.88 -1.44 6.49
N GLU A 287 -25.96 -2.18 6.74
CA GLU A 287 -27.33 -1.62 6.78
C GLU A 287 -27.51 -0.64 7.94
N ASN A 288 -26.82 -0.87 9.06
CA ASN A 288 -26.99 -0.13 10.31
C ASN A 288 -25.74 0.69 10.68
N ARG A 289 -25.12 1.38 9.71
CA ARG A 289 -24.01 2.30 10.01
C ARG A 289 -24.52 3.49 10.84
N PRO A 290 -23.97 3.77 12.04
CA PRO A 290 -24.36 4.94 12.82
C PRO A 290 -24.06 6.23 12.06
N ALA A 291 -25.01 7.18 12.09
CA ALA A 291 -24.93 8.43 11.32
C ALA A 291 -23.79 9.36 11.77
N ASP A 292 -23.39 9.27 13.04
CA ASP A 292 -22.30 10.04 13.65
C ASP A 292 -20.92 9.37 13.51
N LEU A 293 -20.87 8.14 12.98
CA LEU A 293 -19.62 7.41 12.84
C LEU A 293 -18.77 8.01 11.70
N PRO A 294 -17.56 8.53 11.99
CA PRO A 294 -16.71 9.12 10.97
C PRO A 294 -16.33 8.09 9.90
N VAL A 295 -16.19 8.54 8.66
CA VAL A 295 -15.78 7.72 7.53
C VAL A 295 -14.26 7.54 7.43
N GLY A 296 -13.51 8.26 8.25
CA GLY A 296 -12.06 8.22 8.30
C GLY A 296 -11.50 9.25 9.26
N HIS A 297 -10.18 9.37 9.29
CA HIS A 297 -9.49 10.30 10.18
C HIS A 297 -8.26 10.90 9.52
N VAL A 298 -7.91 12.12 9.93
CA VAL A 298 -6.55 12.65 9.77
C VAL A 298 -5.81 12.37 11.07
N ASN A 299 -4.68 11.68 11.00
CA ASN A 299 -3.95 11.22 12.19
C ASN A 299 -2.52 11.74 12.18
N ALA A 300 -1.98 11.99 13.37
CA ALA A 300 -0.56 11.87 13.66
C ALA A 300 -0.35 10.67 14.58
N LEU A 301 0.34 9.65 14.09
CA LEU A 301 0.53 8.36 14.74
C LEU A 301 1.98 8.22 15.19
N ASP A 302 2.18 7.67 16.38
CA ASP A 302 3.47 7.14 16.80
C ASP A 302 3.75 5.83 16.03
N PRO A 303 4.90 5.69 15.34
CA PRO A 303 5.15 4.53 14.47
C PRO A 303 5.22 3.19 15.21
N MET A 304 5.70 3.18 16.45
CA MET A 304 5.94 1.94 17.19
C MET A 304 4.68 1.43 17.88
N THR A 305 3.80 2.32 18.30
CA THR A 305 2.57 1.98 19.04
C THR A 305 1.32 2.05 18.17
N ALA A 306 1.40 2.68 17.00
CA ALA A 306 0.27 3.07 16.15
C ALA A 306 -0.78 3.95 16.86
N GLN A 307 -0.46 4.50 18.02
CA GLN A 307 -1.38 5.34 18.78
C GLN A 307 -1.35 6.77 18.25
N PRO A 308 -2.52 7.42 18.11
CA PRO A 308 -2.56 8.80 17.69
C PRO A 308 -2.04 9.72 18.79
N ARG A 309 -1.02 10.52 18.47
CA ARG A 309 -0.70 11.73 19.26
C ARG A 309 -1.82 12.75 19.13
N TRP A 310 -2.44 12.80 17.96
CA TRP A 310 -3.72 13.45 17.74
C TRP A 310 -4.45 12.81 16.56
N ARG A 311 -5.78 12.98 16.54
CA ARG A 311 -6.67 12.42 15.54
C ARG A 311 -7.86 13.35 15.32
N MET A 312 -8.18 13.62 14.06
CA MET A 312 -9.33 14.44 13.67
C MET A 312 -10.32 13.58 12.89
N PRO A 313 -11.59 13.48 13.31
CA PRO A 313 -12.60 12.72 12.58
C PRO A 313 -12.97 13.40 11.26
N LEU A 314 -13.26 12.58 10.24
CA LEU A 314 -13.82 12.99 8.96
C LEU A 314 -15.27 12.50 8.90
N PRO A 315 -16.29 13.37 9.04
CA PRO A 315 -17.68 12.93 9.10
C PRO A 315 -18.23 12.52 7.73
N ASP A 316 -17.99 13.33 6.70
CA ASP A 316 -18.76 13.24 5.45
C ASP A 316 -18.08 12.41 4.35
N PHE A 317 -16.75 12.55 4.21
CA PHE A 317 -16.00 11.89 3.15
C PHE A 317 -14.56 11.56 3.58
N PRO A 318 -14.04 10.39 3.18
CA PRO A 318 -12.62 10.08 3.37
C PRO A 318 -11.76 11.04 2.54
N HIS A 319 -10.62 11.42 3.09
CA HIS A 319 -9.62 12.22 2.39
C HIS A 319 -8.70 11.31 1.56
N TRP A 320 -8.73 11.49 0.24
CA TRP A 320 -7.91 10.77 -0.72
C TRP A 320 -6.65 11.54 -1.16
N GLY A 321 -6.40 12.73 -0.59
CA GLY A 321 -5.17 13.47 -0.81
C GLY A 321 -4.01 12.88 0.00
N ALA A 322 -2.79 12.97 -0.52
CA ALA A 322 -1.62 12.58 0.25
C ALA A 322 -1.29 13.61 1.34
N MET A 323 -0.35 13.25 2.22
CA MET A 323 0.15 14.09 3.30
C MET A 323 1.54 14.62 2.93
N LEU A 324 1.83 15.87 3.31
CA LEU A 324 3.16 16.47 3.22
C LEU A 324 3.51 17.10 4.56
N ALA A 325 4.53 16.58 5.24
CA ALA A 325 5.10 17.20 6.44
C ALA A 325 6.27 18.12 6.07
N THR A 326 6.43 19.21 6.82
CA THR A 326 7.47 20.23 6.57
C THR A 326 8.25 20.55 7.84
N GLY A 327 9.52 20.92 7.70
CA GLY A 327 10.37 21.33 8.84
C GLY A 327 9.90 22.60 9.58
N GLY A 328 8.90 23.31 9.04
CA GLY A 328 8.23 24.43 9.71
C GLY A 328 7.15 24.02 10.70
N GLY A 329 6.96 22.72 10.96
CA GLY A 329 5.94 22.21 11.87
C GLY A 329 4.53 22.23 11.30
N LEU A 330 4.39 22.24 9.96
CA LEU A 330 3.11 22.17 9.26
C LEU A 330 2.99 20.89 8.44
N VAL A 331 1.78 20.35 8.42
CA VAL A 331 1.38 19.19 7.62
C VAL A 331 0.27 19.59 6.67
N PHE A 332 0.38 19.24 5.40
CA PHE A 332 -0.57 19.61 4.36
C PHE A 332 -1.30 18.41 3.80
N SER A 333 -2.57 18.59 3.43
CA SER A 333 -3.34 17.59 2.69
C SER A 333 -4.43 18.20 1.83
N GLY A 334 -4.69 17.58 0.69
CA GLY A 334 -5.83 17.90 -0.17
C GLY A 334 -7.10 17.19 0.29
N GLY A 335 -8.17 17.96 0.44
CA GLY A 335 -9.53 17.44 0.58
C GLY A 335 -10.05 16.92 -0.77
N THR A 336 -10.88 15.88 -0.70
CA THR A 336 -11.45 15.25 -1.90
C THR A 336 -12.69 15.98 -2.37
N ASN A 337 -13.82 15.81 -1.70
CA ASN A 337 -15.10 16.35 -2.20
C ASN A 337 -15.25 17.85 -1.98
N ASP A 338 -14.66 18.39 -0.93
CA ASP A 338 -14.72 19.82 -0.59
C ASP A 338 -13.68 20.68 -1.32
N ARG A 339 -12.71 20.06 -2.03
CA ARG A 339 -11.67 20.74 -2.81
C ARG A 339 -10.78 21.69 -2.00
N MET A 340 -10.71 21.51 -0.67
CA MET A 340 -9.92 22.38 0.19
C MET A 340 -8.49 21.88 0.31
N PHE A 341 -7.51 22.79 0.24
CA PHE A 341 -6.14 22.51 0.65
C PHE A 341 -5.96 22.91 2.12
N ARG A 342 -5.58 21.96 2.97
CA ARG A 342 -5.55 22.15 4.42
C ARG A 342 -4.13 22.13 4.94
N ALA A 343 -3.87 22.98 5.94
CA ALA A 343 -2.68 22.94 6.77
C ALA A 343 -3.07 22.57 8.21
N PHE A 344 -2.29 21.68 8.81
CA PHE A 344 -2.41 21.22 10.18
C PHE A 344 -1.11 21.52 10.91
N ASP A 345 -1.20 21.89 12.18
CA ASP A 345 -0.04 21.94 13.07
C ASP A 345 0.45 20.51 13.34
N ALA A 346 1.76 20.27 13.16
CA ALA A 346 2.36 18.95 13.29
C ALA A 346 2.30 18.38 14.72
N ALA A 347 2.33 19.26 15.73
CA ALA A 347 2.40 18.87 17.14
C ALA A 347 1.02 18.73 17.81
N ARG A 348 0.00 19.46 17.34
CA ARG A 348 -1.37 19.44 17.90
C ARG A 348 -2.42 19.71 16.83
N VAL A 349 -3.67 19.32 17.07
CA VAL A 349 -4.79 19.79 16.24
C VAL A 349 -5.07 21.26 16.55
N SER A 350 -4.45 22.15 15.77
CA SER A 350 -4.82 23.55 15.63
C SER A 350 -4.95 23.80 14.14
N THR A 351 -6.18 23.99 13.66
CA THR A 351 -6.39 24.37 12.25
C THR A 351 -5.94 25.82 12.08
N ARG A 352 -4.73 26.04 11.56
CA ARG A 352 -4.30 27.38 11.13
C ARG A 352 -4.50 27.50 9.62
N ASN A 353 -5.47 28.34 9.27
CA ASN A 353 -5.81 28.80 7.92
C ASN A 353 -6.44 27.76 6.98
N ARG A 354 -7.58 28.18 6.41
CA ARG A 354 -8.26 27.54 5.28
C ARG A 354 -8.12 28.49 4.10
N SER A 355 -7.55 28.04 3.00
CA SER A 355 -7.57 28.78 1.73
C SER A 355 -8.39 27.97 0.71
N PRO A 356 -9.33 28.61 -0.02
CA PRO A 356 -10.00 27.93 -1.12
C PRO A 356 -8.96 27.62 -2.20
N GLY A 357 -8.73 26.34 -2.46
CA GLY A 357 -7.90 25.89 -3.58
C GLY A 357 -8.69 26.06 -4.88
N HIS A 358 -8.09 26.68 -5.89
CA HIS A 358 -8.58 26.58 -7.27
C HIS A 358 -8.14 25.23 -7.85
N SER A 359 -8.71 24.12 -7.37
CA SER A 359 -8.52 22.81 -8.00
C SER A 359 -9.78 21.97 -7.91
N THR A 360 -9.99 21.09 -8.89
CA THR A 360 -10.87 19.92 -8.76
C THR A 360 -10.44 19.06 -7.56
N ALA A 361 -11.30 18.15 -7.08
CA ALA A 361 -11.00 17.22 -6.00
C ALA A 361 -9.55 16.70 -6.06
N SER A 362 -8.76 16.84 -4.98
CA SER A 362 -7.35 16.45 -5.01
C SER A 362 -7.17 15.03 -4.45
N SER A 363 -6.74 14.12 -5.33
CA SER A 363 -6.22 12.79 -4.99
C SER A 363 -4.70 12.71 -5.17
N THR A 364 -4.03 13.86 -5.33
CA THR A 364 -2.61 13.97 -5.71
C THR A 364 -1.75 14.34 -4.52
N SER A 365 -0.45 14.03 -4.60
CA SER A 365 0.50 14.37 -3.54
C SER A 365 0.87 15.85 -3.57
N PRO A 366 0.74 16.59 -2.44
CA PRO A 366 1.29 17.92 -2.36
C PRO A 366 2.83 17.83 -2.38
N CYS A 367 3.47 18.73 -3.12
CA CYS A 367 4.92 18.85 -3.18
C CYS A 367 5.33 20.27 -2.76
N SER A 368 6.46 20.39 -2.07
CA SER A 368 7.10 21.68 -1.75
C SER A 368 8.53 21.67 -2.29
N PRO A 369 8.83 22.38 -3.39
CA PRO A 369 10.21 22.63 -3.80
C PRO A 369 10.78 23.78 -2.95
N ALA A 370 11.82 23.56 -2.15
CA ALA A 370 12.41 24.62 -1.31
C ALA A 370 13.70 25.19 -1.91
N SER A 371 13.83 26.53 -1.86
CA SER A 371 15.05 27.39 -1.80
C SER A 371 14.97 28.65 -2.68
N ALA A 372 14.03 29.54 -2.40
CA ALA A 372 14.16 30.96 -2.76
C ALA A 372 13.81 31.79 -1.53
N GLY A 373 14.74 32.62 -1.08
CA GLY A 373 14.57 33.47 0.08
C GLY A 373 13.32 34.34 -0.06
N TRP A 374 12.44 34.27 0.92
CA TRP A 374 11.39 35.27 1.08
C TRP A 374 12.05 36.57 1.54
N VAL A 375 12.30 37.48 0.59
CA VAL A 375 12.60 38.88 0.92
C VAL A 375 11.33 39.48 1.50
N ARG A 376 11.42 39.97 2.73
CA ARG A 376 10.37 40.77 3.36
C ARG A 376 10.16 42.05 2.56
N SER A 377 8.91 42.39 2.29
CA SER A 377 8.47 43.78 2.12
C SER A 377 7.46 44.09 3.21
#